data_AF-A0A9D1I1L6-F1
#
_entry.id   AF-A0A9D1I1L6-F1
#
_cell.length_a   1.000
_cell.length_b   1.000
_cell.length_c   1.000
_cell.angle_alpha   90.00
_cell.angle_beta   90.00
_cell.angle_gamma   90.00
#
_symmetry.space_group_name_H-M   'P 1'
#
loop_
_entity.id
_entity.type
_entity.pdbx_description
1 polymer ?
#
loop_
_entity_poly.entity_id
_entity_poly.type
_entity_poly.pdbx_seq_one_letter_code
_entity_poly.pdbx_strand_id
1 'polypeptide(L)'
;MEKDVKTYTTDGQDLAEKAEELKKSGFDRVAVKVNTFNYTRYKQSNGGKELQPVIDGINRAVGQKLSVRLDVGIEEGFNDDEVLDFLQLTFQHSYDIVFLPTISYDFLRSKMPALRKAGEDLEDAEMFKYPGAVGRIGFLKE
;
A
#
# COMPACT_ATOMS: atom_id res chain seq x y z
N MET A 1 -26.12 -1.17 -4.70
CA MET A 1 -25.58 -2.09 -3.67
C MET A 1 -24.08 -2.01 -3.80
N GLU A 2 -23.38 -1.43 -2.82
CA GLU A 2 -21.93 -1.53 -2.75
C GLU A 2 -21.57 -3.02 -2.75
N LYS A 3 -20.66 -3.42 -3.63
CA LYS A 3 -20.15 -4.77 -3.67
C LYS A 3 -19.19 -4.89 -2.48
N ASP A 4 -19.46 -5.79 -1.54
CA ASP A 4 -18.50 -6.13 -0.49
C ASP A 4 -17.18 -6.56 -1.15
N VAL A 5 -16.15 -5.73 -1.01
CA VAL A 5 -14.82 -6.00 -1.58
C VAL A 5 -14.14 -7.02 -0.69
N LYS A 6 -13.80 -8.19 -1.25
CA LYS A 6 -13.12 -9.24 -0.49
C LYS A 6 -11.61 -8.99 -0.51
N THR A 7 -11.07 -8.57 0.64
CA THR A 7 -9.65 -8.20 0.81
C THR A 7 -8.88 -9.30 1.56
N TYR A 8 -7.68 -9.65 1.06
CA TYR A 8 -6.74 -10.54 1.74
C TYR A 8 -5.55 -9.75 2.29
N THR A 9 -5.34 -9.77 3.61
CA THR A 9 -4.24 -9.05 4.26
C THR A 9 -3.02 -9.97 4.46
N THR A 10 -1.83 -9.48 4.15
CA THR A 10 -0.58 -10.27 4.17
C THR A 10 0.66 -9.41 4.42
N ASP A 11 1.78 -10.03 4.84
CA ASP A 11 3.10 -9.40 4.85
C ASP A 11 3.82 -9.47 3.48
N GLY A 12 3.19 -10.15 2.51
CA GLY A 12 3.64 -10.25 1.12
C GLY A 12 4.64 -11.36 0.82
N GLN A 13 5.20 -12.04 1.83
CA GLN A 13 6.33 -12.97 1.64
C GLN A 13 5.96 -14.19 0.80
N ASP A 14 4.77 -14.77 0.99
CA ASP A 14 4.29 -15.92 0.22
C ASP A 14 3.25 -15.53 -0.85
N LEU A 15 3.10 -14.22 -1.12
CA LEU A 15 1.98 -13.74 -1.94
C LEU A 15 2.08 -14.21 -3.39
N ALA A 16 3.30 -14.35 -3.93
CA ALA A 16 3.51 -14.80 -5.31
C ALA A 16 2.89 -16.19 -5.57
N GLU A 17 3.01 -17.10 -4.61
CA GLU A 17 2.48 -18.46 -4.71
C GLU A 17 0.95 -18.48 -4.55
N LYS A 18 0.40 -17.59 -3.71
CA LYS A 18 -1.03 -17.55 -3.35
C LYS A 18 -1.89 -16.73 -4.32
N ALA A 19 -1.31 -15.76 -5.04
CA ALA A 19 -2.07 -14.76 -5.79
C ALA A 19 -3.10 -15.34 -6.78
N GLU A 20 -2.75 -16.42 -7.48
CA GLU A 20 -3.67 -17.07 -8.43
C GLU A 20 -4.83 -17.76 -7.72
N GLU A 21 -4.56 -18.48 -6.63
CA GLU A 21 -5.59 -19.12 -5.82
C GLU A 21 -6.51 -18.10 -5.16
N LEU A 22 -5.96 -16.99 -4.65
CA LEU A 22 -6.75 -15.89 -4.09
C LEU A 22 -7.74 -15.35 -5.13
N LYS A 23 -7.29 -15.13 -6.37
CA LYS A 23 -8.17 -14.67 -7.44
C LYS A 23 -9.26 -15.69 -7.76
N LYS A 24 -8.92 -16.97 -7.88
CA LYS A 24 -9.89 -18.07 -8.10
C LYS A 24 -10.89 -18.20 -6.94
N SER A 25 -10.46 -17.90 -5.73
CA SER A 25 -11.27 -17.91 -4.49
C SER A 25 -12.13 -16.65 -4.31
N GLY A 26 -12.18 -15.79 -5.33
CA GLY A 26 -13.04 -14.62 -5.38
C GLY A 26 -12.54 -13.42 -4.58
N PHE A 27 -11.26 -13.37 -4.20
CA PHE A 27 -10.69 -12.13 -3.65
C PHE A 27 -10.60 -11.06 -4.74
N ASP A 28 -10.94 -9.83 -4.35
CA ASP A 28 -10.87 -8.65 -5.23
C ASP A 28 -9.55 -7.88 -5.01
N ARG A 29 -9.04 -7.88 -3.77
CA ARG A 29 -7.90 -7.07 -3.34
C ARG A 29 -6.93 -7.85 -2.45
N VAL A 30 -5.65 -7.49 -2.52
CA VAL A 30 -4.65 -7.81 -1.50
C VAL A 30 -4.20 -6.53 -0.80
N ALA A 31 -4.15 -6.57 0.53
CA ALA A 31 -3.58 -5.53 1.38
C ALA A 31 -2.24 -6.03 1.92
N VAL A 32 -1.13 -5.43 1.46
CA VAL A 32 0.22 -5.85 1.80
C VAL A 32 0.80 -4.86 2.80
N LYS A 33 1.18 -5.35 3.99
CA LYS A 33 1.91 -4.54 4.97
C LYS A 33 3.38 -4.45 4.57
N VAL A 34 3.83 -3.26 4.14
CA VAL A 34 5.21 -3.01 3.72
C VAL A 34 5.58 -1.57 4.07
N ASN A 35 6.51 -1.41 5.02
CA ASN A 35 6.87 -0.09 5.56
C ASN A 35 8.00 0.58 4.77
N THR A 36 8.76 -0.15 3.97
CA THR A 36 9.93 0.36 3.24
C THR A 36 10.18 -0.48 2.00
N PHE A 37 10.61 0.17 0.92
CA PHE A 37 11.12 -0.51 -0.28
C PHE A 37 12.65 -0.43 -0.39
N ASN A 38 13.32 0.09 0.64
CA ASN A 38 14.75 -0.03 0.79
C ASN A 38 15.13 -1.42 1.31
N TYR A 39 15.90 -2.18 0.53
CA TYR A 39 16.29 -3.56 0.87
C TYR A 39 17.01 -3.67 2.23
N THR A 40 17.89 -2.73 2.56
CA THR A 40 18.64 -2.75 3.83
C THR A 40 17.70 -2.49 5.01
N ARG A 41 16.84 -1.47 4.91
CA ARG A 41 15.85 -1.16 5.96
C ARG A 41 14.85 -2.29 6.14
N TYR A 42 14.34 -2.85 5.04
CA TYR A 42 13.41 -3.98 5.10
C TYR A 42 14.03 -5.16 5.84
N LYS A 43 15.27 -5.53 5.49
CA LYS A 43 15.99 -6.62 6.15
C LYS A 43 16.18 -6.36 7.65
N GLN A 44 16.48 -5.11 8.02
CA GLN A 44 16.62 -4.68 9.41
C GLN A 44 15.30 -4.75 10.19
N SER A 45 14.18 -4.29 9.63
CA SER A 45 12.88 -4.23 10.32
C SER A 45 12.08 -5.54 10.29
N ASN A 46 12.35 -6.43 9.33
CA ASN A 46 11.54 -7.63 9.09
C ASN A 46 12.27 -8.93 9.48
N GLY A 47 13.12 -8.87 10.51
CA GLY A 47 13.76 -10.06 11.09
C GLY A 47 14.76 -10.75 10.15
N GLY A 48 15.44 -9.99 9.31
CA GLY A 48 16.44 -10.52 8.37
C GLY A 48 15.85 -11.08 7.06
N LYS A 49 14.53 -11.02 6.86
CA LYS A 49 13.88 -11.43 5.61
C LYS A 49 14.28 -10.51 4.45
N GLU A 50 14.23 -11.05 3.24
CA GLU A 50 14.49 -10.30 2.02
C GLU A 50 13.23 -9.60 1.51
N LEU A 51 13.39 -8.45 0.86
CA LEU A 51 12.29 -7.66 0.28
C LEU A 51 11.80 -8.24 -1.06
N GLN A 52 12.67 -8.92 -1.82
CA GLN A 52 12.36 -9.41 -3.16
C GLN A 52 11.08 -10.26 -3.24
N PRO A 53 10.81 -11.20 -2.32
CA PRO A 53 9.57 -11.99 -2.34
C PRO A 53 8.30 -11.13 -2.25
N VAL A 54 8.33 -10.02 -1.51
CA VAL A 54 7.19 -9.09 -1.40
C VAL A 54 6.94 -8.38 -2.73
N ILE A 55 8.01 -7.90 -3.37
CA ILE A 55 7.93 -7.25 -4.70
C ILE A 55 7.37 -8.23 -5.73
N ASP A 56 7.88 -9.46 -5.75
CA ASP A 56 7.41 -10.51 -6.66
C ASP A 56 5.94 -10.86 -6.39
N GLY A 57 5.55 -10.89 -5.12
CA GLY A 57 4.16 -11.07 -4.68
C GLY A 57 3.22 -9.97 -5.17
N ILE A 58 3.60 -8.71 -5.01
CA ILE A 58 2.83 -7.55 -5.49
C ILE A 58 2.69 -7.62 -7.02
N ASN A 59 3.78 -7.88 -7.74
CA ASN A 59 3.78 -7.99 -9.20
C ASN A 59 2.88 -9.14 -9.69
N ARG A 60 2.92 -10.29 -9.01
CA ARG A 60 2.06 -11.43 -9.34
C ARG A 60 0.59 -11.11 -9.06
N ALA A 61 0.27 -10.45 -7.94
CA ALA A 61 -1.10 -10.04 -7.62
C ALA A 61 -1.67 -9.09 -8.70
N VAL A 62 -0.88 -8.12 -9.15
CA VAL A 62 -1.23 -7.25 -10.29
C VAL A 62 -1.49 -8.07 -11.56
N GLY A 63 -0.61 -9.04 -11.87
CA GLY A 63 -0.77 -9.93 -13.02
C GLY A 63 -2.05 -10.79 -12.96
N GLN A 64 -2.53 -11.11 -11.76
CA GLN A 64 -3.81 -11.82 -11.54
C GLN A 64 -5.03 -10.87 -11.47
N LYS A 65 -4.84 -9.58 -11.74
CA LYS A 65 -5.89 -8.55 -11.66
C LYS A 65 -6.53 -8.47 -10.28
N LEU A 66 -5.71 -8.64 -9.24
CA LEU A 66 -6.06 -8.26 -7.87
C LEU A 66 -5.71 -6.77 -7.71
N SER A 67 -6.62 -6.02 -7.10
CA SER A 67 -6.28 -4.66 -6.68
C SER A 67 -5.23 -4.74 -5.56
N VAL A 68 -4.31 -3.78 -5.50
CA VAL A 68 -3.25 -3.77 -4.49
C VAL A 68 -3.42 -2.56 -3.60
N ARG A 69 -3.52 -2.81 -2.29
CA ARG A 69 -3.36 -1.83 -1.22
C ARG A 69 -2.03 -2.10 -0.52
N LEU A 70 -1.25 -1.06 -0.29
CA LEU A 70 -0.05 -1.12 0.54
C LEU A 70 -0.35 -0.40 1.86
N ASP A 71 -0.25 -1.13 2.97
CA ASP A 71 -0.37 -0.56 4.32
C ASP A 71 1.03 -0.20 4.83
N VAL A 72 1.25 1.10 5.03
CA VAL A 72 2.59 1.67 5.26
C VAL A 72 2.64 2.34 6.64
N GLY A 73 3.45 1.80 7.54
CA GLY A 73 3.85 2.49 8.77
C GLY A 73 5.11 3.33 8.54
N ILE A 74 5.08 4.57 9.01
CA ILE A 74 6.22 5.50 8.97
C ILE A 74 6.74 5.76 10.39
N GLU A 75 8.05 5.73 10.55
CA GLU A 75 8.82 5.99 11.76
C GLU A 75 9.88 7.06 11.47
N GLU A 76 9.86 8.14 12.27
CA GLU A 76 10.76 9.29 12.13
C GLU A 76 12.22 8.87 12.36
N GLY A 77 13.11 9.23 11.43
CA GLY A 77 14.53 8.87 11.48
C GLY A 77 14.83 7.48 10.95
N PHE A 78 13.81 6.70 10.55
CA PHE A 78 14.00 5.37 9.95
C PHE A 78 13.60 5.34 8.47
N ASN A 79 12.34 5.61 8.15
CA ASN A 79 11.78 5.52 6.79
C ASN A 79 10.90 6.72 6.40
N ASP A 80 10.95 7.82 7.16
CA ASP A 80 10.18 9.04 6.89
C ASP A 80 10.63 9.79 5.63
N ASP A 81 11.86 9.52 5.17
CA ASP A 81 12.36 9.94 3.86
C ASP A 81 11.69 9.22 2.68
N GLU A 82 11.11 8.03 2.89
CA GLU A 82 10.43 7.24 1.84
C GLU A 82 8.97 7.66 1.61
N VAL A 83 8.41 8.60 2.39
CA VAL A 83 7.01 9.05 2.24
C VAL A 83 6.68 9.47 0.81
N LEU A 84 7.59 10.20 0.16
CA LEU A 84 7.41 10.63 -1.23
C LEU A 84 7.69 9.53 -2.24
N ASP A 85 8.50 8.53 -1.90
CA ASP A 85 8.73 7.36 -2.75
C ASP A 85 7.45 6.52 -2.86
N PHE A 86 6.73 6.36 -1.75
CA PHE A 86 5.41 5.73 -1.73
C PHE A 86 4.38 6.52 -2.56
N LEU A 87 4.39 7.85 -2.48
CA LEU A 87 3.58 8.69 -3.37
C LEU A 87 3.98 8.46 -4.84
N GLN A 88 5.27 8.38 -5.15
CA GLN A 88 5.78 8.21 -6.52
C GLN A 88 5.25 6.93 -7.19
N LEU A 89 5.07 5.84 -6.42
CA LEU A 89 4.48 4.60 -6.92
C LEU A 89 3.06 4.81 -7.49
N THR A 90 2.29 5.75 -6.93
CA THR A 90 0.92 6.01 -7.40
C THR A 90 0.87 6.63 -8.81
N PHE A 91 1.96 7.22 -9.31
CA PHE A 91 2.03 7.72 -10.68
C PHE A 91 2.23 6.61 -11.71
N GLN A 92 2.86 5.51 -11.30
CA GLN A 92 3.20 4.39 -12.18
C GLN A 92 2.17 3.26 -12.09
N HIS A 93 1.50 3.14 -10.95
CA HIS A 93 0.61 2.03 -10.64
C HIS A 93 -0.71 2.53 -10.05
N SER A 94 -1.79 1.78 -10.32
CA SER A 94 -3.10 1.98 -9.71
C SER A 94 -3.17 1.42 -8.28
N TYR A 95 -2.15 1.67 -7.47
CA TYR A 95 -2.08 1.21 -6.08
C TYR A 95 -2.83 2.15 -5.15
N ASP A 96 -3.41 1.58 -4.11
CA ASP A 96 -3.90 2.33 -2.95
C ASP A 96 -2.82 2.29 -1.87
N ILE A 97 -2.16 3.40 -1.60
CA ILE A 97 -1.16 3.49 -0.54
C ILE A 97 -1.83 4.07 0.70
N VAL A 98 -2.01 3.27 1.74
CA VAL A 98 -2.67 3.68 2.98
C VAL A 98 -1.64 3.81 4.09
N PHE A 99 -1.46 5.02 4.58
CA PHE A 99 -0.60 5.27 5.73
C PHE A 99 -1.32 4.89 7.02
N LEU A 100 -0.62 4.12 7.85
CA LEU A 100 -1.06 3.73 9.19
C LEU A 100 -0.81 4.88 10.19
N PRO A 101 -1.56 4.96 11.30
CA PRO A 101 -1.44 6.04 12.29
C PRO A 101 -0.21 5.86 13.21
N THR A 102 0.97 5.66 12.63
CA THR A 102 2.25 5.52 13.35
C THR A 102 2.94 6.87 13.55
N ILE A 103 2.56 7.88 12.76
CA ILE A 103 2.99 9.28 12.87
C ILE A 103 1.79 10.19 12.56
N SER A 104 1.91 11.49 12.86
CA SER A 104 0.88 12.48 12.56
C SER A 104 0.50 12.50 11.08
N TYR A 105 -0.80 12.35 10.78
CA TYR A 105 -1.31 12.52 9.42
C TYR A 105 -1.15 13.96 8.92
N ASP A 106 -1.15 14.96 9.79
CA ASP A 106 -0.85 16.35 9.39
C ASP A 106 0.59 16.47 8.88
N PHE A 107 1.54 15.80 9.55
CA PHE A 107 2.92 15.74 9.07
C PHE A 107 2.99 15.07 7.69
N LEU A 108 2.35 13.91 7.49
CA LEU A 108 2.35 13.23 6.19
C LEU A 108 1.69 14.08 5.09
N ARG A 109 0.55 14.72 5.39
CA ARG A 109 -0.16 15.61 4.46
C ARG A 109 0.68 16.85 4.12
N SER A 110 1.46 17.39 5.06
CA SER A 110 2.35 18.52 4.81
C SER A 110 3.42 18.22 3.74
N LYS A 111 3.84 16.96 3.61
CA LYS A 111 4.75 16.50 2.55
C LYS A 111 4.07 16.43 1.17
N MET A 112 2.74 16.35 1.13
CA MET A 112 1.94 16.15 -0.08
C MET A 112 0.86 17.24 -0.22
N PRO A 113 1.24 18.53 -0.35
CA PRO A 113 0.32 19.65 -0.22
C PRO A 113 -0.76 19.74 -1.32
N ALA A 114 -0.60 19.00 -2.42
CA ALA A 114 -1.54 18.98 -3.53
C ALA A 114 -2.57 17.83 -3.46
N LEU A 115 -2.58 17.03 -2.39
CA LEU A 115 -3.59 15.98 -2.21
C LEU A 115 -5.00 16.57 -2.22
N ARG A 116 -5.89 15.91 -2.96
CA ARG A 116 -7.33 16.25 -3.01
C ARG A 116 -8.13 15.03 -2.63
N LYS A 117 -9.26 15.22 -1.97
CA LYS A 117 -10.18 14.11 -1.62
C LYS A 117 -10.53 13.34 -2.90
N ALA A 118 -10.41 12.01 -2.85
CA ALA A 118 -10.87 11.13 -3.93
C ALA A 118 -12.38 10.95 -3.83
N GLY A 119 -13.03 10.51 -4.91
CA GLY A 119 -14.48 10.39 -4.97
C GLY A 119 -15.06 9.49 -3.87
N GLU A 120 -14.53 8.27 -3.75
CA GLU A 120 -14.98 7.29 -2.76
C GLU A 120 -13.83 6.87 -1.85
N ASP A 121 -14.15 6.73 -0.57
CA ASP A 121 -13.29 6.15 0.45
C ASP A 121 -13.12 4.64 0.26
N LEU A 122 -12.13 4.06 0.94
CA LEU A 122 -11.79 2.64 0.82
C LEU A 122 -11.98 1.95 2.16
N GLU A 123 -13.11 1.28 2.37
CA GLU A 123 -13.36 0.53 3.61
C GLU A 123 -13.12 1.41 4.87
N ASP A 124 -12.03 1.14 5.58
CA ASP A 124 -11.50 1.78 6.78
C ASP A 124 -10.65 3.03 6.51
N ALA A 125 -10.40 3.43 5.27
CA ALA A 125 -9.49 4.52 4.91
C ALA A 125 -10.18 5.65 4.13
N GLU A 126 -9.87 6.88 4.52
CA GLU A 126 -10.18 8.07 3.74
C GLU A 126 -9.21 8.20 2.56
N MET A 127 -9.75 8.31 1.34
CA MET A 127 -8.92 8.30 0.13
C MET A 127 -8.73 9.69 -0.49
N PHE A 128 -7.53 9.90 -1.01
CA PHE A 128 -7.06 11.12 -1.65
C PHE A 128 -6.33 10.77 -2.95
N LYS A 129 -6.24 11.74 -3.85
CA LYS A 129 -5.51 11.63 -5.11
C LYS A 129 -4.58 12.81 -5.29
N TYR A 130 -3.35 12.53 -5.69
CA TYR A 130 -2.40 13.55 -6.10
C TYR A 130 -2.60 13.87 -7.59
N PRO A 131 -2.54 15.13 -8.03
CA PRO A 131 -2.69 15.49 -9.44
C PRO A 131 -1.73 14.71 -10.34
N GLY A 132 -2.28 14.02 -11.35
CA GLY A 132 -1.50 13.20 -12.30
C GLY A 132 -1.22 11.76 -11.84
N ALA A 133 -1.49 11.41 -10.58
CA ALA A 133 -1.36 10.02 -10.12
C ALA A 133 -2.43 9.12 -10.78
N VAL A 134 -2.09 7.85 -10.98
CA VAL A 134 -3.03 6.80 -11.38
C VAL A 134 -3.71 6.24 -10.13
N GLY A 135 -2.90 5.85 -9.15
CA GLY A 135 -3.31 5.36 -7.84
C GLY A 135 -3.81 6.43 -6.87
N ARG A 136 -3.92 6.06 -5.59
CA ARG A 136 -4.48 6.88 -4.52
C ARG A 136 -3.63 6.79 -3.25
N ILE A 137 -3.74 7.81 -2.41
CA ILE A 137 -3.17 7.87 -1.07
C ILE A 137 -4.31 7.84 -0.06
N GLY A 138 -4.19 7.05 1.00
CA GLY A 138 -5.20 6.89 2.02
C GLY A 138 -4.66 7.08 3.43
N PHE A 139 -5.57 7.41 4.34
CA PHE A 139 -5.31 7.53 5.77
C PHE A 139 -6.46 6.83 6.50
N LEU A 140 -6.18 6.00 7.51
CA LEU A 140 -7.25 5.30 8.25
C LEU A 140 -8.22 6.30 8.88
N LYS A 141 -9.51 5.96 8.87
CA LYS A 141 -10.58 6.68 9.57
C LYS A 141 -10.42 6.48 11.07
N GLU A 142 -10.74 7.52 11.85
CA GLU A 142 -10.84 7.43 13.32
C GLU A 142 -12.00 6.54 13.78
#